data_AF-A0A3B8I2R0-F1
#
_entry.id   AF-A0A3B8I2R0-F1
#
_cell.length_a   1.000
_cell.length_b   1.000
_cell.length_c   1.000
_cell.angle_alpha   90.00
_cell.angle_beta   90.00
_cell.angle_gamma   90.00
#
_symmetry.space_group_name_H-M   'P 1'
#
loop_
_entity.id
_entity.type
_entity.pdbx_description
1 polymer ?
#
loop_
_entity_poly.entity_id
_entity_poly.type
_entity_poly.pdbx_seq_one_letter_code
_entity_poly.pdbx_strand_id
1 'polypeptide(L)'
;MLQGGIRKAQPRVGTKLKLTAMPKRYYQGMDLFENANSSAEVRHKNNARGINIDDDTENVNGGICSGITTTWLIMFLNNNPGAFEKEFENHFEITRFQGAYLKELHGKAPDHIAKMNESLDTRLHEIGKQSERSASKFQIPLHPKWAAYVSVWGHAIGIGQLNKQYYIMDPNFGLYIYNSRTTFLRDLQTMIDSRARKKGRSDQDKATAIFYDRSTGL
;
A
#
# COMPACT_ATOMS: atom_id res chain seq x y z
N MET A 1 66.92 -15.82 15.52
CA MET A 1 65.76 -16.41 16.23
C MET A 1 64.76 -15.30 16.49
N LEU A 2 63.69 -15.25 15.69
CA LEU A 2 62.68 -14.18 15.69
C LEU A 2 61.54 -14.52 16.66
N GLN A 3 61.21 -13.58 17.55
CA GLN A 3 60.15 -13.67 18.55
C GLN A 3 58.75 -13.58 17.89
N GLY A 4 57.91 -14.60 18.11
CA GLY A 4 56.51 -14.62 17.69
C GLY A 4 55.58 -14.16 18.81
N GLY A 5 55.06 -12.93 18.71
CA GLY A 5 54.01 -12.41 19.58
C GLY A 5 52.65 -12.49 18.90
N ILE A 6 51.77 -13.37 19.37
CA ILE A 6 50.37 -13.47 18.92
C ILE A 6 49.57 -12.34 19.59
N ARG A 7 49.18 -11.31 18.82
CA ARG A 7 48.24 -10.27 19.27
C ARG A 7 46.81 -10.79 19.22
N LYS A 8 46.13 -10.83 20.37
CA LYS A 8 44.68 -11.06 20.47
C LYS A 8 43.93 -9.90 19.80
N ALA A 9 43.03 -10.21 18.86
CA ALA A 9 42.14 -9.24 18.26
C ALA A 9 41.05 -8.82 19.27
N GLN A 10 40.95 -7.52 19.55
CA GLN A 10 39.83 -6.96 20.30
C GLN A 10 38.57 -6.90 19.40
N PRO A 11 37.37 -7.19 19.93
CA PRO A 11 36.14 -7.04 19.18
C PRO A 11 35.85 -5.55 18.96
N ARG A 12 35.62 -5.17 17.70
CA ARG A 12 35.17 -3.81 17.34
C ARG A 12 33.79 -3.57 17.94
N VAL A 13 33.73 -2.65 18.91
CA VAL A 13 32.49 -2.07 19.42
C VAL A 13 31.77 -1.42 18.25
N GLY A 14 30.70 -2.04 17.79
CA GLY A 14 29.84 -1.50 16.74
C GLY A 14 29.26 -0.17 17.21
N THR A 15 29.60 0.90 16.49
CA THR A 15 29.05 2.23 16.68
C THR A 15 27.54 2.14 16.61
N LYS A 16 26.85 2.43 17.72
CA LYS A 16 25.38 2.59 17.72
C LYS A 16 25.01 3.65 16.67
N LEU A 17 24.40 3.21 15.58
CA LEU A 17 23.72 4.09 14.64
C LEU A 17 22.66 4.86 15.43
N LYS A 18 22.92 6.15 15.67
CA LYS A 18 21.92 7.08 16.18
C LYS A 18 20.75 7.06 15.20
N LEU A 19 19.58 6.58 15.64
CA LEU A 19 18.31 6.81 14.96
C LEU A 19 18.07 8.32 14.93
N THR A 20 18.43 8.97 13.84
CA THR A 20 17.94 10.31 13.54
C THR A 20 16.47 10.17 13.15
N ALA A 21 15.60 10.79 13.94
CA ALA A 21 14.16 10.85 13.69
C ALA A 21 13.88 11.26 12.23
N MET A 22 12.98 10.54 11.57
CA MET A 22 12.54 10.90 10.23
C MET A 22 11.78 12.24 10.24
N PRO A 23 11.91 13.07 9.21
CA PRO A 23 11.18 14.33 9.12
C PRO A 23 9.69 14.08 8.90
N LYS A 24 8.86 14.51 9.87
CA LYS A 24 7.41 14.65 9.73
C LYS A 24 7.11 15.62 8.60
N ARG A 25 6.43 15.19 7.53
CA ARG A 25 5.77 16.10 6.59
C ARG A 25 4.38 15.58 6.25
N TYR A 26 3.39 16.30 6.78
CA TYR A 26 1.98 16.20 6.42
C TYR A 26 1.72 17.16 5.26
N TYR A 27 1.17 16.68 4.16
CA TYR A 27 0.91 17.51 2.98
C TYR A 27 -0.58 17.88 2.91
N GLN A 28 -0.94 19.03 3.44
CA GLN A 28 -2.23 19.67 3.17
C GLN A 28 -2.08 20.65 1.99
N GLY A 29 -2.88 20.48 0.94
CA GLY A 29 -3.21 21.57 0.00
C GLY A 29 -2.27 21.84 -1.19
N MET A 30 -1.44 20.89 -1.63
CA MET A 30 -0.69 20.97 -2.91
C MET A 30 -0.88 19.69 -3.71
N ASP A 31 -0.72 19.72 -5.03
CA ASP A 31 -0.84 18.54 -5.91
C ASP A 31 0.08 17.40 -5.44
N LEU A 32 -0.51 16.45 -4.70
CA LEU A 32 0.19 15.47 -3.87
C LEU A 32 1.00 14.47 -4.70
N PHE A 33 0.64 14.24 -5.96
CA PHE A 33 1.37 13.30 -6.82
C PHE A 33 2.68 13.86 -7.41
N GLU A 34 2.80 15.15 -7.72
CA GLU A 34 4.10 15.74 -8.09
C GLU A 34 5.11 15.60 -6.93
N ASN A 35 4.62 15.69 -5.70
CA ASN A 35 5.40 15.44 -4.49
C ASN A 35 5.71 13.94 -4.30
N ALA A 36 4.78 13.02 -4.57
CA ALA A 36 5.03 11.57 -4.50
C ALA A 36 6.08 11.12 -5.54
N ASN A 37 6.02 11.65 -6.76
CA ASN A 37 6.97 11.34 -7.83
C ASN A 37 8.37 11.94 -7.56
N SER A 38 8.44 13.20 -7.10
CA SER A 38 9.71 13.84 -6.73
C SER A 38 10.33 13.24 -5.46
N SER A 39 9.51 12.79 -4.49
CA SER A 39 10.00 12.06 -3.33
C SER A 39 10.37 10.60 -3.63
N ALA A 40 9.85 10.00 -4.71
CA ALA A 40 10.32 8.72 -5.22
C ALA A 40 11.71 8.82 -5.89
N GLU A 41 11.98 9.88 -6.65
CA GLU A 41 13.32 10.15 -7.24
C GLU A 41 14.39 10.43 -6.17
N VAL A 42 14.06 11.18 -5.11
CA VAL A 42 14.98 11.39 -3.96
C VAL A 42 15.24 10.08 -3.20
N ARG A 43 14.33 9.10 -3.34
CA ARG A 43 14.36 7.83 -2.63
C ARG A 43 14.54 6.63 -3.57
N HIS A 44 15.59 6.67 -4.40
CA HIS A 44 16.33 5.46 -4.82
C HIS A 44 16.83 4.56 -3.64
N LYS A 45 16.48 4.93 -2.39
CA LYS A 45 16.74 4.27 -1.12
C LYS A 45 15.47 3.82 -0.38
N ASN A 46 14.27 3.93 -0.97
CA ASN A 46 12.99 3.60 -0.32
C ASN A 46 12.65 2.11 -0.24
N ASN A 47 13.56 1.26 -0.72
CA ASN A 47 13.70 -0.07 -0.18
C ASN A 47 13.88 0.09 1.34
N ALA A 48 12.88 -0.26 2.15
CA ALA A 48 13.10 -0.48 3.57
C ALA A 48 14.32 -1.43 3.68
N ARG A 49 15.48 -0.88 4.05
CA ARG A 49 16.76 -1.61 4.19
C ARG A 49 17.31 -2.33 2.95
N GLY A 50 17.13 -1.79 1.74
CA GLY A 50 17.73 -2.40 0.54
C GLY A 50 17.01 -3.65 0.00
N ILE A 51 15.81 -3.95 0.49
CA ILE A 51 14.90 -4.91 -0.16
C ILE A 51 14.29 -4.25 -1.40
N ASN A 52 14.74 -4.62 -2.60
CA ASN A 52 14.12 -4.22 -3.87
C ASN A 52 12.63 -4.62 -3.85
N ILE A 53 11.73 -3.65 -3.69
CA ILE A 53 10.28 -3.84 -3.88
C ILE A 53 9.90 -3.30 -5.26
N ASP A 54 10.68 -3.67 -6.27
CA ASP A 54 10.30 -3.49 -7.66
C ASP A 54 10.35 -4.88 -8.29
N ASP A 55 9.37 -5.71 -7.91
CA ASP A 55 8.99 -6.88 -8.70
C ASP A 55 7.49 -6.78 -8.94
N ASP A 56 7.21 -6.34 -10.16
CA ASP A 56 5.89 -6.11 -10.71
C ASP A 56 5.04 -7.40 -10.64
N THR A 57 3.81 -7.34 -10.10
CA THR A 57 2.94 -8.51 -9.89
C THR A 57 2.32 -9.09 -11.17
N GLU A 58 3.10 -9.80 -11.98
CA GLU A 58 2.51 -10.91 -12.73
C GLU A 58 2.27 -12.05 -11.73
N ASN A 59 0.98 -12.41 -11.60
CA ASN A 59 0.28 -13.27 -10.63
C ASN A 59 0.93 -14.58 -10.12
N VAL A 60 2.21 -14.85 -10.32
CA VAL A 60 2.91 -16.00 -9.71
C VAL A 60 4.38 -15.71 -9.35
N ASN A 61 4.95 -14.55 -9.71
CA ASN A 61 6.35 -14.18 -9.43
C ASN A 61 6.50 -12.69 -8.99
N GLY A 62 6.34 -12.40 -7.69
CA GLY A 62 7.29 -11.46 -7.06
C GLY A 62 6.83 -10.23 -6.24
N GLY A 63 5.58 -9.75 -6.25
CA GLY A 63 5.25 -8.51 -5.52
C GLY A 63 4.37 -8.68 -4.27
N ILE A 64 4.83 -8.20 -3.11
CA ILE A 64 4.09 -8.18 -1.83
C ILE A 64 2.89 -7.20 -1.82
N CYS A 65 2.78 -6.34 -2.86
CA CYS A 65 1.78 -5.28 -2.94
C CYS A 65 0.34 -5.78 -2.77
N SER A 66 -0.03 -6.93 -3.34
CA SER A 66 -1.39 -7.47 -3.20
C SER A 66 -1.74 -7.77 -1.75
N GLY A 67 -0.82 -8.42 -1.03
CA GLY A 67 -0.99 -8.75 0.38
C GLY A 67 -0.98 -7.52 1.28
N ILE A 68 -0.08 -6.55 1.06
CA ILE A 68 -0.07 -5.27 1.81
C ILE A 68 -1.39 -4.54 1.60
N THR A 69 -1.84 -4.44 0.36
CA THR A 69 -3.10 -3.76 0.02
C THR A 69 -4.29 -4.43 0.67
N THR A 70 -4.40 -5.76 0.62
CA THR A 70 -5.47 -6.46 1.34
C THR A 70 -5.38 -6.25 2.85
N THR A 71 -4.19 -6.33 3.43
CA THR A 71 -4.01 -6.12 4.87
C THR A 71 -4.51 -4.75 5.29
N TRP A 72 -4.13 -3.70 4.55
CA TRP A 72 -4.61 -2.36 4.81
C TRP A 72 -6.14 -2.25 4.65
N LEU A 73 -6.73 -2.86 3.62
CA LEU A 73 -8.20 -2.94 3.45
C LEU A 73 -8.88 -3.51 4.70
N ILE A 74 -8.38 -4.64 5.21
CA ILE A 74 -8.90 -5.30 6.42
C ILE A 74 -8.78 -4.37 7.62
N MET A 75 -7.61 -3.78 7.84
CA MET A 75 -7.38 -2.83 8.94
C MET A 75 -8.30 -1.62 8.86
N PHE A 76 -8.42 -1.02 7.67
CA PHE A 76 -9.23 0.16 7.39
C PHE A 76 -10.71 -0.11 7.68
N LEU A 77 -11.26 -1.19 7.13
CA LEU A 77 -12.66 -1.58 7.32
C LEU A 77 -12.97 -2.00 8.76
N ASN A 78 -11.97 -2.46 9.53
CA ASN A 78 -12.11 -2.76 10.96
C ASN A 78 -11.85 -1.58 11.91
N ASN A 79 -11.62 -0.36 11.40
CA ASN A 79 -11.26 0.82 12.22
C ASN A 79 -9.98 0.60 13.04
N ASN A 80 -9.06 -0.23 12.55
CA ASN A 80 -7.77 -0.38 13.21
C ASN A 80 -6.99 0.95 13.09
N PRO A 81 -6.48 1.54 14.19
CA PRO A 81 -5.77 2.82 14.16
C PRO A 81 -4.61 2.85 13.17
N GLY A 82 -3.90 1.73 13.00
CA GLY A 82 -2.77 1.59 12.08
C GLY A 82 -3.11 1.74 10.59
N ALA A 83 -4.40 1.79 10.22
CA ALA A 83 -4.81 2.09 8.85
C ALA A 83 -4.84 3.60 8.54
N PHE A 84 -4.69 4.46 9.56
CA PHE A 84 -4.91 5.90 9.48
C PHE A 84 -3.67 6.70 9.87
N GLU A 85 -3.60 7.95 9.40
CA GLU A 85 -2.43 8.85 9.45
C GLU A 85 -1.55 8.74 10.69
N LYS A 86 -2.16 8.89 11.86
CA LYS A 86 -1.42 9.05 13.13
C LYS A 86 -0.59 7.83 13.48
N GLU A 87 -1.08 6.65 13.14
CA GLU A 87 -0.47 5.37 13.52
C GLU A 87 0.06 4.58 12.32
N PHE A 88 -0.21 5.05 11.09
CA PHE A 88 0.13 4.32 9.87
C PHE A 88 1.63 4.01 9.77
N GLU A 89 2.51 4.98 9.98
CA GLU A 89 3.96 4.76 9.90
C GLU A 89 4.45 3.68 10.89
N ASN A 90 3.95 3.72 12.13
CA ASN A 90 4.30 2.75 13.16
C ASN A 90 3.78 1.35 12.83
N HIS A 91 2.64 1.27 12.16
CA HIS A 91 1.98 0.00 11.82
C HIS A 91 2.34 -0.50 10.44
N PHE A 92 2.97 0.30 9.58
CA PHE A 92 3.22 -0.10 8.20
C PHE A 92 4.16 -1.31 8.10
N GLU A 93 5.13 -1.44 9.01
CA GLU A 93 5.96 -2.66 9.11
C GLU A 93 5.14 -3.89 9.49
N ILE A 94 4.13 -3.74 10.36
CA ILE A 94 3.19 -4.81 10.71
C ILE A 94 2.32 -5.14 9.49
N THR A 95 1.83 -4.13 8.77
CA THR A 95 1.07 -4.29 7.53
C THR A 95 1.87 -5.03 6.47
N ARG A 96 3.18 -4.74 6.36
CA ARG A 96 4.11 -5.45 5.47
C ARG A 96 4.29 -6.91 5.88
N PHE A 97 4.50 -7.16 7.17
CA PHE A 97 4.61 -8.52 7.68
C PHE A 97 3.35 -9.35 7.39
N GLN A 98 2.17 -8.83 7.73
CA GLN A 98 0.89 -9.47 7.44
C GLN A 98 0.65 -9.62 5.92
N GLY A 99 1.03 -8.60 5.15
CA GLY A 99 0.96 -8.65 3.69
C GLY A 99 1.85 -9.74 3.08
N ALA A 100 2.99 -10.06 3.69
CA ALA A 100 3.83 -11.18 3.27
C ALA A 100 3.11 -12.52 3.45
N TYR A 101 2.38 -12.72 4.55
CA TYR A 101 1.57 -13.95 4.72
C TYR A 101 0.45 -14.03 3.70
N LEU A 102 -0.28 -12.94 3.47
CA LEU A 102 -1.37 -12.95 2.49
C LEU A 102 -0.85 -13.20 1.08
N LYS A 103 0.34 -12.71 0.73
CA LYS A 103 1.00 -13.02 -0.55
C LYS A 103 1.18 -14.54 -0.74
N GLU A 104 1.57 -15.27 0.30
CA GLU A 104 1.73 -16.74 0.25
C GLU A 104 0.40 -17.49 0.06
N LEU A 105 -0.73 -16.83 0.33
CA LEU A 105 -2.06 -17.39 0.00
C LEU A 105 -2.38 -17.32 -1.48
N HIS A 106 -1.55 -16.61 -2.27
CA HIS A 106 -1.73 -16.28 -3.67
C HIS A 106 -3.04 -15.52 -3.97
N GLY A 107 -3.06 -14.82 -5.11
CA GLY A 107 -4.24 -14.12 -5.59
C GLY A 107 -4.33 -12.64 -5.18
N LYS A 108 -5.56 -12.15 -5.07
CA LYS A 108 -5.90 -10.74 -4.82
C LYS A 108 -6.82 -10.63 -3.61
N ALA A 109 -7.32 -9.41 -3.34
CA ALA A 109 -8.23 -9.16 -2.24
C ALA A 109 -9.42 -10.15 -2.12
N PRO A 110 -10.09 -10.61 -3.20
CA PRO A 110 -11.16 -11.60 -3.06
C PRO A 110 -10.68 -12.91 -2.41
N ASP A 111 -9.55 -13.45 -2.88
CA ASP A 111 -8.98 -14.70 -2.39
C ASP A 111 -8.51 -14.55 -0.94
N HIS A 112 -7.81 -13.45 -0.65
CA HIS A 112 -7.28 -13.16 0.67
C HIS A 112 -8.41 -12.91 1.68
N ILE A 113 -9.42 -12.09 1.33
CA ILE A 113 -10.53 -11.75 2.23
C ILE A 113 -11.41 -12.96 2.50
N ALA A 114 -11.66 -13.83 1.51
CA ALA A 114 -12.38 -15.08 1.73
C ALA A 114 -11.70 -15.94 2.80
N LYS A 115 -10.38 -16.20 2.66
CA LYS A 115 -9.60 -16.97 3.63
C LYS A 115 -9.56 -16.32 5.02
N MET A 116 -9.46 -14.99 5.08
CA MET A 116 -9.45 -14.25 6.33
C MET A 116 -10.83 -14.23 7.01
N ASN A 117 -11.92 -14.19 6.25
CA ASN A 117 -13.27 -14.32 6.79
C ASN A 117 -13.50 -15.70 7.42
N GLU A 118 -13.06 -16.76 6.74
CA GLU A 118 -13.16 -18.14 7.27
C GLU A 118 -12.38 -18.32 8.57
N SER A 119 -11.19 -17.71 8.67
CA SER A 119 -10.26 -17.95 9.78
C SER A 119 -10.41 -16.99 10.96
N LEU A 120 -10.85 -15.74 10.71
CA LEU A 120 -10.79 -14.64 11.67
C LEU A 120 -12.08 -13.83 11.79
N ASP A 121 -13.17 -14.23 11.12
CA ASP A 121 -14.47 -13.54 11.13
C ASP A 121 -14.34 -12.02 10.87
N THR A 122 -13.63 -11.65 9.79
CA THR A 122 -13.42 -10.21 9.50
C THR A 122 -14.71 -9.49 9.10
N ARG A 123 -15.72 -10.24 8.62
CA ARG A 123 -17.04 -9.76 8.16
C ARG A 123 -16.98 -8.76 7.02
N LEU A 124 -15.94 -8.85 6.20
CA LEU A 124 -15.79 -8.06 5.00
C LEU A 124 -16.52 -8.73 3.85
N HIS A 125 -17.25 -7.99 3.04
CA HIS A 125 -17.88 -8.54 1.85
C HIS A 125 -17.71 -7.62 0.64
N GLU A 126 -17.66 -8.24 -0.55
CA GLU A 126 -17.58 -7.51 -1.80
C GLU A 126 -18.95 -6.87 -2.09
N ILE A 127 -18.96 -5.56 -2.30
CA ILE A 127 -20.17 -4.78 -2.62
C ILE A 127 -20.20 -4.35 -4.10
N GLY A 128 -19.13 -4.60 -4.85
CA GLY A 128 -19.11 -4.36 -6.28
C GLY A 128 -17.72 -4.49 -6.89
N LYS A 129 -17.69 -4.75 -8.21
CA LYS A 129 -16.47 -4.86 -8.99
C LYS A 129 -16.66 -4.18 -10.33
N GLN A 130 -15.66 -3.38 -10.72
CA GLN A 130 -15.68 -2.61 -11.96
C GLN A 130 -14.29 -2.53 -12.58
N SER A 131 -14.26 -2.50 -13.91
CA SER A 131 -13.02 -2.37 -14.68
C SER A 131 -13.12 -1.13 -15.55
N GLU A 132 -12.28 -0.14 -15.27
CA GLU A 132 -12.25 1.13 -15.97
C GLU A 132 -10.81 1.58 -16.24
N ARG A 133 -10.61 2.26 -17.37
CA ARG A 133 -9.35 2.94 -17.67
C ARG A 133 -9.21 4.22 -16.84
N SER A 134 -10.34 4.87 -16.55
CA SER A 134 -10.37 6.16 -15.87
C SER A 134 -10.96 6.07 -14.47
N ALA A 135 -10.24 6.62 -13.49
CA ALA A 135 -10.65 6.66 -12.09
C ALA A 135 -11.98 7.39 -11.89
N SER A 136 -12.26 8.41 -12.70
CA SER A 136 -13.51 9.18 -12.62
C SER A 136 -14.75 8.37 -13.03
N LYS A 137 -14.56 7.28 -13.79
CA LYS A 137 -15.64 6.37 -14.20
C LYS A 137 -15.96 5.32 -13.14
N PHE A 138 -15.12 5.19 -12.11
CA PHE A 138 -15.45 4.31 -11.01
C PHE A 138 -16.73 4.80 -10.31
N GLN A 139 -17.74 3.93 -10.26
CA GLN A 139 -18.93 4.08 -9.43
C GLN A 139 -18.52 3.90 -7.95
N ILE A 140 -18.04 4.99 -7.34
CA ILE A 140 -17.65 5.00 -5.94
C ILE A 140 -18.90 4.88 -5.04
N PRO A 141 -18.92 3.99 -4.04
CA PRO A 141 -20.06 3.87 -3.15
C PRO A 141 -20.39 5.16 -2.39
N LEU A 142 -21.69 5.39 -2.14
CA LEU A 142 -22.18 6.60 -1.48
C LEU A 142 -22.18 6.54 0.05
N HIS A 143 -22.04 5.36 0.63
CA HIS A 143 -22.05 5.17 2.08
C HIS A 143 -20.78 5.73 2.75
N PRO A 144 -20.83 6.09 4.04
CA PRO A 144 -19.78 6.85 4.69
C PRO A 144 -18.46 6.09 4.85
N LYS A 145 -18.47 4.75 4.76
CA LYS A 145 -17.29 3.91 4.94
C LYS A 145 -17.21 2.77 3.92
N TRP A 146 -16.14 2.74 3.13
CA TRP A 146 -15.81 1.68 2.18
C TRP A 146 -14.31 1.63 1.92
N ALA A 147 -13.83 0.51 1.39
CA ALA A 147 -12.48 0.39 0.85
C ALA A 147 -12.52 -0.38 -0.48
N ALA A 148 -11.53 -0.21 -1.33
CA ALA A 148 -11.43 -0.96 -2.56
C ALA A 148 -9.99 -1.36 -2.86
N TYR A 149 -9.85 -2.56 -3.43
CA TYR A 149 -8.61 -3.04 -4.02
C TYR A 149 -8.60 -2.63 -5.49
N VAL A 150 -7.63 -1.84 -5.88
CA VAL A 150 -7.43 -1.41 -7.27
C VAL A 150 -6.25 -2.17 -7.87
N SER A 151 -6.56 -3.11 -8.75
CA SER A 151 -5.60 -3.88 -9.53
C SER A 151 -5.15 -3.08 -10.75
N VAL A 152 -3.87 -2.76 -10.83
CA VAL A 152 -3.25 -2.00 -11.93
C VAL A 152 -1.99 -2.71 -12.42
N TRP A 153 -2.13 -3.52 -13.46
CA TRP A 153 -1.04 -4.22 -14.19
C TRP A 153 0.24 -4.46 -13.37
N GLY A 154 0.23 -5.51 -12.58
CA GLY A 154 1.37 -5.81 -11.74
C GLY A 154 1.52 -4.93 -10.51
N HIS A 155 0.45 -4.26 -10.08
CA HIS A 155 0.46 -3.50 -8.83
C HIS A 155 -0.94 -3.49 -8.20
N ALA A 156 -0.99 -3.17 -6.92
CA ALA A 156 -2.19 -3.14 -6.11
C ALA A 156 -2.22 -1.87 -5.29
N ILE A 157 -3.27 -1.06 -5.47
CA ILE A 157 -3.48 0.17 -4.71
C ILE A 157 -4.72 -0.02 -3.84
N GLY A 158 -4.61 0.34 -2.57
CA GLY A 158 -5.75 0.44 -1.66
C GLY A 158 -6.37 1.82 -1.80
N ILE A 159 -7.69 1.89 -1.92
CA ILE A 159 -8.41 3.15 -1.78
C ILE A 159 -9.52 3.00 -0.76
N GLY A 160 -9.98 4.09 -0.16
CA GLY A 160 -11.11 4.02 0.76
C GLY A 160 -11.68 5.38 1.12
N GLN A 161 -12.80 5.34 1.83
CA GLN A 161 -13.43 6.52 2.40
C GLN A 161 -13.86 6.22 3.84
N LEU A 162 -13.70 7.22 4.71
CA LEU A 162 -14.28 7.26 6.05
C LEU A 162 -14.78 8.68 6.31
N ASN A 163 -16.08 8.85 6.57
CA ASN A 163 -16.68 10.12 6.98
C ASN A 163 -16.27 11.32 6.09
N LYS A 164 -16.35 11.15 4.77
CA LYS A 164 -15.98 12.13 3.72
C LYS A 164 -14.47 12.38 3.53
N GLN A 165 -13.61 11.73 4.30
CA GLN A 165 -12.18 11.68 4.04
C GLN A 165 -11.88 10.50 3.12
N TYR A 166 -11.08 10.73 2.07
CA TYR A 166 -10.67 9.72 1.10
C TYR A 166 -9.20 9.35 1.31
N TYR A 167 -8.87 8.11 1.00
CA TYR A 167 -7.54 7.55 1.25
C TYR A 167 -7.05 6.84 0.00
N ILE A 168 -5.77 7.00 -0.31
CA ILE A 168 -5.02 6.14 -1.21
C ILE A 168 -3.86 5.56 -0.41
N MET A 169 -3.78 4.24 -0.33
CA MET A 169 -2.66 3.53 0.24
C MET A 169 -1.96 2.78 -0.90
N ASP A 170 -0.73 3.18 -1.18
CA ASP A 170 0.14 2.49 -2.10
C ASP A 170 1.24 1.76 -1.32
N PRO A 171 1.42 0.44 -1.51
CA PRO A 171 2.49 -0.32 -0.86
C PRO A 171 3.90 0.25 -1.04
N ASN A 172 4.15 0.99 -2.12
CA ASN A 172 5.44 1.58 -2.45
C ASN A 172 5.57 3.04 -2.01
N PHE A 173 4.44 3.75 -1.87
CA PHE A 173 4.43 5.19 -1.63
C PHE A 173 3.79 5.62 -0.30
N GLY A 174 3.18 4.70 0.45
CA GLY A 174 2.56 4.96 1.74
C GLY A 174 1.09 5.40 1.65
N LEU A 175 0.62 6.14 2.66
CA LEU A 175 -0.76 6.57 2.81
C LEU A 175 -0.94 8.05 2.46
N TYR A 176 -1.93 8.34 1.63
CA TYR A 176 -2.35 9.67 1.20
C TYR A 176 -3.79 9.92 1.60
N ILE A 177 -4.08 11.15 2.00
CA ILE A 177 -5.37 11.52 2.61
C ILE A 177 -5.91 12.77 1.92
N TYR A 178 -7.18 12.73 1.56
CA TYR A 178 -7.83 13.75 0.77
C TYR A 178 -9.16 14.16 1.39
N ASN A 179 -9.41 15.47 1.43
CA ASN A 179 -10.71 16.03 1.82
C ASN A 179 -11.59 16.37 0.61
N SER A 180 -11.09 16.11 -0.60
CA SER A 180 -11.76 16.39 -1.87
C SER A 180 -11.79 15.14 -2.73
N ARG A 181 -12.99 14.70 -3.11
CA ARG A 181 -13.18 13.58 -4.03
C ARG A 181 -12.50 13.84 -5.38
N THR A 182 -12.58 15.07 -5.87
CA THR A 182 -11.98 15.45 -7.16
C THR A 182 -10.46 15.28 -7.14
N THR A 183 -9.80 15.78 -6.08
CA THR A 183 -8.34 15.64 -5.91
C THR A 183 -7.94 14.18 -5.77
N PHE A 184 -8.68 13.41 -4.95
CA PHE A 184 -8.49 11.98 -4.79
C PHE A 184 -8.57 11.21 -6.12
N LEU A 185 -9.62 11.45 -6.92
CA LEU A 185 -9.80 10.76 -8.21
C LEU A 185 -8.74 11.16 -9.24
N ARG A 186 -8.33 12.42 -9.25
CA ARG A 186 -7.27 12.91 -10.14
C ARG A 186 -5.94 12.24 -9.81
N ASP A 187 -5.55 12.18 -8.53
CA ASP A 187 -4.29 11.55 -8.14
C ASP A 187 -4.31 10.03 -8.40
N LEU A 188 -5.44 9.36 -8.13
CA LEU A 188 -5.63 7.96 -8.49
C LEU A 188 -5.49 7.75 -10.01
N GLN A 189 -6.05 8.64 -10.84
CA GLN A 189 -5.87 8.59 -12.29
C GLN A 189 -4.39 8.70 -12.66
N THR A 190 -3.65 9.63 -12.06
CA THR A 190 -2.22 9.81 -12.34
C THR A 190 -1.40 8.58 -11.99
N MET A 191 -1.74 7.89 -10.89
CA MET A 191 -1.13 6.61 -10.53
C MET A 191 -1.42 5.51 -11.56
N ILE A 192 -2.68 5.37 -11.98
CA ILE A 192 -3.06 4.42 -13.03
C ILE A 192 -2.31 4.73 -14.32
N ASP A 193 -2.26 5.99 -14.77
CA ASP A 193 -1.60 6.40 -16.01
C ASP A 193 -0.08 6.19 -15.97
N SER A 194 0.54 6.49 -14.83
CA SER A 194 1.96 6.22 -14.61
C SER A 194 2.26 4.73 -14.76
N ARG A 195 1.41 3.88 -14.16
CA ARG A 195 1.57 2.43 -14.24
C ARG A 195 1.32 1.88 -15.64
N ALA A 196 0.29 2.39 -16.32
CA ALA A 196 -0.03 2.04 -17.71
C ALA A 196 1.19 2.28 -18.62
N ARG A 197 1.78 3.48 -18.52
CA ARG A 197 2.97 3.88 -19.29
C ARG A 197 4.18 2.99 -18.97
N LYS A 198 4.50 2.76 -17.69
CA LYS A 198 5.61 1.86 -17.28
C LYS A 198 5.44 0.44 -17.84
N LYS A 199 4.20 -0.01 -18.02
CA LYS A 199 3.87 -1.37 -18.48
C LYS A 199 3.49 -1.47 -19.97
N GLY A 200 3.66 -0.40 -20.74
CA GLY A 200 3.33 -0.39 -22.17
C GLY A 200 1.85 -0.67 -22.46
N ARG A 201 0.95 -0.25 -21.57
CA ARG A 201 -0.49 -0.47 -21.68
C ARG A 201 -1.17 0.65 -22.45
N SER A 202 -2.22 0.28 -23.18
CA SER A 202 -3.04 1.17 -24.00
C SER A 202 -4.26 1.69 -23.24
N ASP A 203 -5.03 2.59 -23.85
CA ASP A 203 -6.28 3.09 -23.27
C ASP A 203 -7.42 2.07 -23.24
N GLN A 204 -7.25 0.92 -23.92
CA GLN A 204 -8.19 -0.20 -23.83
C GLN A 204 -7.93 -1.08 -22.61
N ASP A 205 -6.71 -1.02 -22.06
CA ASP A 205 -6.37 -1.75 -20.85
C ASP A 205 -7.03 -1.07 -19.64
N LYS A 206 -7.70 -1.86 -18.79
CA LYS A 206 -8.47 -1.34 -17.67
C LYS A 206 -7.85 -1.70 -16.33
N ALA A 207 -7.93 -0.77 -15.38
CA ALA A 207 -7.72 -1.05 -13.98
C ALA A 207 -8.99 -1.68 -13.40
N THR A 208 -8.87 -2.64 -12.49
CA THR A 208 -10.02 -3.27 -11.83
C THR A 208 -10.10 -2.83 -10.38
N ALA A 209 -11.20 -2.19 -10.00
CA ALA A 209 -11.50 -1.84 -8.62
C ALA A 209 -12.55 -2.81 -8.06
N ILE A 210 -12.24 -3.40 -6.90
CA ILE A 210 -13.11 -4.33 -6.16
C ILE A 210 -13.42 -3.69 -4.81
N PHE A 211 -14.68 -3.34 -4.59
CA PHE A 211 -15.16 -2.57 -3.45
C PHE A 211 -15.65 -3.50 -2.36
N TYR A 212 -15.33 -3.11 -1.14
CA TYR A 212 -15.66 -3.82 0.08
C TYR A 212 -16.22 -2.85 1.12
N ASP A 213 -17.10 -3.37 1.94
CA ASP A 213 -17.44 -2.80 3.22
C ASP A 213 -17.36 -3.89 4.30
N ARG A 214 -17.79 -3.54 5.51
CA ARG A 214 -17.95 -4.49 6.61
C ARG A 214 -19.43 -4.60 6.91
N SER A 215 -19.97 -5.82 6.96
CA SER A 215 -21.34 -6.00 7.41
C SER A 215 -21.45 -5.57 8.86
N THR A 216 -22.29 -4.56 9.12
CA THR A 216 -22.83 -4.36 10.46
C THR A 216 -23.87 -5.44 10.63
N GLY A 217 -23.55 -6.51 11.38
CA GLY A 217 -24.57 -7.47 11.76
C GLY A 217 -25.80 -6.74 12.31
N LEU A 218 -26.97 -7.06 11.75
CA LEU A 218 -28.26 -6.76 12.35
C LEU A 218 -28.39 -7.53 13.68
#